data_AF-A0A5B2W065-F1
#
_entry.id   AF-A0A5B2W065-F1
#
_cell.length_a   1.000
_cell.length_b   1.000
_cell.length_c   1.000
_cell.angle_alpha   90.00
_cell.angle_beta   90.00
_cell.angle_gamma   90.00
#
_symmetry.space_group_name_H-M   'P 1'
#
loop_
_entity.id
_entity.type
_entity.pdbx_description
1 polymer ?
#
loop_
_entity_poly.entity_id
_entity_poly.type
_entity_poly.pdbx_seq_one_letter_code
_entity_poly.pdbx_strand_id
1 'polypeptide(L)' 'MKIQLREWWELKKILKQRYSQLSEEDLNYEFGKEQDLIVRLQSKTGKSQEDTVRLIKSFQVAYLQQALL' A
#
# COMPACT_ATOMS: atom_id res chain seq x y z
N MET A 1 0.95 -11.21 -6.42
CA MET A 1 -0.14 -10.76 -5.52
C MET A 1 -1.21 -10.20 -6.44
N LYS A 2 -2.44 -9.95 -6.00
CA LYS A 2 -3.42 -9.20 -6.83
C LYS A 2 -4.09 -8.21 -5.91
N ILE A 3 -3.67 -6.95 -5.97
CA ILE A 3 -4.30 -5.87 -5.24
C ILE A 3 -5.59 -5.47 -5.98
N GLN A 4 -6.73 -5.58 -5.33
CA GLN A 4 -7.99 -5.06 -5.85
C GLN A 4 -8.02 -3.53 -5.71
N LEU A 5 -8.51 -2.80 -6.71
CA LEU A 5 -8.57 -1.33 -6.73
C LEU A 5 -9.34 -0.73 -5.53
N ARG A 6 -10.39 -1.40 -5.06
CA ARG A 6 -11.16 -0.97 -3.88
C ARG A 6 -10.36 -1.08 -2.58
N GLU A 7 -9.59 -2.17 -2.42
CA GLU A 7 -8.71 -2.36 -1.28
C GLU A 7 -7.54 -1.35 -1.31
N TRP A 8 -7.04 -1.03 -2.51
CA TRP A 8 -5.96 -0.06 -2.67
C TRP A 8 -6.34 1.35 -2.22
N TRP A 9 -7.56 1.83 -2.52
CA TRP A 9 -7.97 3.19 -2.18
C TRP A 9 -8.00 3.44 -0.67
N GLU A 10 -8.45 2.46 0.11
CA GLU A 10 -8.46 2.54 1.57
C GLU A 10 -7.04 2.41 2.14
N LEU A 11 -6.25 1.49 1.59
CA LEU A 11 -4.84 1.33 1.95
C LEU A 11 -4.03 2.61 1.67
N LYS A 12 -4.32 3.29 0.56
CA LYS A 12 -3.77 4.61 0.21
C LYS A 12 -4.08 5.66 1.27
N LYS A 13 -5.31 5.72 1.81
CA LYS A 13 -5.66 6.66 2.89
C LYS A 13 -4.83 6.42 4.15
N ILE A 14 -4.70 5.15 4.56
CA ILE A 14 -3.94 4.77 5.75
C ILE A 14 -2.45 5.08 5.56
N LEU A 15 -1.91 4.83 4.38
CA LEU A 15 -0.53 5.19 4.02
C LEU A 15 -0.30 6.70 4.10
N LYS A 16 -1.20 7.55 3.57
CA LYS A 16 -1.08 9.02 3.70
C LYS A 16 -1.13 9.49 5.15
N GLN A 17 -1.95 8.85 6.00
CA GLN A 17 -2.03 9.20 7.42
C GLN A 17 -0.76 8.81 8.19
N ARG A 18 -0.19 7.63 7.89
CA ARG A 18 0.99 7.11 8.58
C ARG A 18 2.30 7.72 8.07
N TYR A 19 2.38 8.05 6.79
CA TYR A 19 3.56 8.56 6.12
C TYR A 19 3.25 9.90 5.46
N SER A 20 3.51 10.99 6.20
CA SER A 20 3.31 12.36 5.72
C SER A 20 4.18 12.71 4.50
N GLN A 21 5.27 11.96 4.26
CA GLN A 21 6.13 12.13 3.11
C GLN A 21 5.59 11.49 1.82
N LEU A 22 4.57 10.64 1.90
CA LEU A 22 4.00 9.98 0.72
C LEU A 22 3.00 10.92 0.04
N SER A 23 3.35 11.31 -1.19
CA SER A 23 2.48 12.14 -2.02
C SER A 23 1.42 11.30 -2.71
N GLU A 24 0.42 11.96 -3.28
CA GLU A 24 -0.66 11.28 -3.97
C GLU A 24 -0.19 10.51 -5.21
N GLU A 25 0.83 11.03 -5.88
CA GLU A 25 1.54 10.39 -6.98
C GLU A 25 2.36 9.17 -6.53
N ASP A 26 2.93 9.21 -5.32
CA ASP A 26 3.71 8.09 -4.78
C ASP A 26 2.84 6.87 -4.48
N LEU A 27 1.55 7.10 -4.26
CA LEU A 27 0.53 6.11 -4.00
C LEU A 27 -0.33 5.81 -5.22
N ASN A 28 0.12 6.21 -6.41
CA ASN A 28 -0.55 5.84 -7.64
C ASN A 28 -0.25 4.37 -7.95
N TYR A 29 -1.28 3.53 -7.93
CA TYR A 29 -1.19 2.11 -8.27
C TYR A 29 -1.97 1.85 -9.54
N GLU A 30 -1.31 1.21 -10.48
CA GLU A 30 -1.93 0.67 -11.68
C GLU A 30 -1.92 -0.85 -11.60
N PHE A 31 -3.03 -1.47 -11.99
CA PHE A 31 -3.14 -2.93 -11.99
C PHE A 31 -2.02 -3.56 -12.82
N GLY A 32 -1.29 -4.51 -12.22
CA GLY A 32 -0.12 -5.15 -12.84
C GLY A 32 1.22 -4.44 -12.62
N LYS A 33 1.24 -3.23 -12.03
CA LYS A 33 2.46 -2.49 -11.65
C LYS A 33 2.77 -2.57 -10.16
N GLU A 34 2.57 -3.74 -9.56
CA GLU A 34 2.80 -3.96 -8.12
C GLU A 34 4.27 -3.78 -7.74
N GLN A 35 5.20 -4.20 -8.61
CA GLN A 35 6.64 -4.04 -8.40
C GLN A 35 7.06 -2.56 -8.37
N ASP A 36 6.60 -1.75 -9.33
CA ASP A 36 6.88 -0.31 -9.38
C ASP A 36 6.41 0.41 -8.12
N LEU A 37 5.20 0.08 -7.66
CA LEU A 37 4.64 0.64 -6.43
C LEU A 37 5.51 0.29 -5.22
N ILE A 38 5.93 -0.97 -5.10
CA ILE A 38 6.78 -1.43 -3.99
C ILE A 38 8.12 -0.69 -4.00
N VAL A 39 8.79 -0.60 -5.15
CA VAL A 39 10.07 0.11 -5.28
C VAL A 39 9.94 1.60 -4.92
N ARG A 40 8.84 2.24 -5.35
CA ARG A 40 8.57 3.65 -5.02
C ARG A 40 8.35 3.85 -3.52
N LEU A 41 7.52 3.02 -2.92
CA LEU A 41 7.27 3.04 -1.48
C LEU A 41 8.55 2.76 -0.68
N GLN A 42 9.39 1.83 -1.14
CA GLN A 42 10.68 1.53 -0.54
C GLN A 42 11.57 2.78 -0.53
N SER A 43 11.69 3.44 -1.68
CA SER A 43 12.50 4.66 -1.84
C SER A 43 12.02 5.81 -0.94
N LYS A 44 10.70 6.00 -0.81
CA LYS A 44 10.13 7.10 -0.02
C LYS A 44 10.07 6.84 1.49
N THR A 45 9.85 5.60 1.89
CA THR A 45 9.73 5.22 3.30
C THR A 45 11.06 4.79 3.91
N GLY A 46 12.08 4.49 3.10
CA GLY A 46 13.37 3.96 3.55
C GLY A 46 13.30 2.55 4.11
N LYS A 47 12.14 1.87 3.99
CA LYS A 47 11.94 0.52 4.48
C LYS A 47 12.55 -0.52 3.54
N SER A 48 12.79 -1.72 4.04
CA SER A 48 13.13 -2.86 3.19
C SER A 48 11.95 -3.25 2.28
N GLN A 49 12.24 -3.92 1.17
CA GLN A 49 11.21 -4.46 0.28
C GLN A 49 10.24 -5.40 1.04
N GLU A 50 10.77 -6.25 1.91
CA GLU A 50 9.97 -7.16 2.74
C GLU A 50 9.02 -6.41 3.69
N ASP A 51 9.52 -5.39 4.38
CA ASP A 51 8.72 -4.51 5.23
C ASP A 51 7.58 -3.85 4.46
N THR A 52 7.89 -3.35 3.26
CA THR A 52 6.91 -2.68 2.39
C THR A 52 5.82 -3.65 1.95
N VAL A 53 6.19 -4.87 1.53
CA VAL A 53 5.24 -5.92 1.16
C VAL A 53 4.41 -6.36 2.36
N ARG A 54 5.01 -6.54 3.54
CA ARG A 54 4.29 -6.86 4.77
C ARG A 54 3.28 -5.78 5.12
N LEU A 55 3.68 -4.52 5.01
CA LEU A 55 2.81 -3.38 5.30
C LEU A 55 1.58 -3.36 4.39
N ILE A 56 1.77 -3.55 3.08
CA ILE A 56 0.67 -3.67 2.11
C ILE A 56 -0.24 -4.88 2.45
N LYS A 57 0.35 -6.05 2.75
CA LYS A 57 -0.42 -7.25 3.13
C LYS A 57 -1.18 -7.10 4.45
N SER A 58 -0.55 -6.50 5.47
CA SER A 58 -1.17 -6.31 6.78
C SER A 58 -2.40 -5.41 6.70
N PHE A 59 -2.36 -4.37 5.87
CA PHE A 59 -3.52 -3.53 5.62
C PHE A 59 -4.60 -4.25 4.81
N GLN A 60 -4.22 -5.10 3.85
CA GLN A 60 -5.17 -5.94 3.13
C GLN A 60 -5.91 -6.89 4.09
N VAL A 61 -5.19 -7.57 4.98
CA VAL A 61 -5.78 -8.48 5.97
C VAL A 61 -6.66 -7.73 6.97
N ALA A 62 -6.19 -6.58 7.50
CA ALA A 62 -6.99 -5.78 8.43
C ALA A 62 -8.29 -5.26 7.79
N TYR A 63 -8.25 -4.88 6.51
CA TYR A 63 -9.44 -4.47 5.76
C TYR A 63 -10.42 -5.62 5.56
N LEU A 64 -9.93 -6.81 5.17
CA LEU A 64 -10.77 -8.00 5.03
C LEU A 64 -11.43 -8.39 6.35
N GLN A 65 -10.72 -8.23 7.49
CA GLN A 65 -11.28 -8.48 8.81
C GLN A 65 -12.34 -7.43 9.22
N GLN A 66 -12.17 -6.15 8.86
CA GLN A 66 -13.18 -5.12 9.10
C GLN A 66 -14.42 -5.25 8.20
N ALA A 67 -14.26 -5.76 6.97
CA ALA A 67 -15.36 -6.00 6.04
C ALA A 67 -16.16 -7.28 6.34
N LEU A 68 -15.69 -8.11 7.28
CA LEU A 68 -16.33 -9.35 7.74
C LEU A 68 -17.12 -9.18 9.06
N LEU A 69 -17.28 -7.95 9.54
CA LEU A 69 -18.13 -7.55 10.67
C LEU A 69 -19.35 -6.76 10.17
#